data_AF-A0A2K8XNX4-F1
#
_entry.id   AF-A0A2K8XNX4-F1
#
_cell.length_a   1.000
_cell.length_b   1.000
_cell.length_c   1.000
_cell.angle_alpha   90.00
_cell.angle_beta   90.00
_cell.angle_gamma   90.00
#
_symmetry.space_group_name_H-M   'P 1'
#
loop_
_entity.id
_entity.type
_entity.pdbx_description
1 polymer ?
#
loop_
_entity_poly.entity_id
_entity_poly.type
_entity_poly.pdbx_seq_one_letter_code
_entity_poly.pdbx_strand_id
1 'polypeptide(L)' 'MKTKIELEQNIISITAKIHNEFPELSKYIIEIPMNDSKEDEVDIKNLEDYYNSLKEIVSNYANTHNK' A
#
# COMPACT_ATOMS: atom_id res chain seq x y z
N MET A 1 -11.65 8.73 14.18
CA MET A 1 -10.43 7.93 14.38
C MET A 1 -10.34 7.00 13.19
N LYS A 2 -9.35 7.17 12.31
CA LYS A 2 -9.13 6.18 11.25
C LYS A 2 -8.59 4.93 11.92
N THR A 3 -9.33 3.84 11.81
CA THR A 3 -8.94 2.57 12.40
C THR A 3 -7.94 1.86 11.49
N LYS A 4 -7.11 0.98 12.07
CA LYS A 4 -6.22 0.06 11.35
C LYS A 4 -6.89 -0.53 10.10
N ILE A 5 -8.15 -0.94 10.28
CA ILE A 5 -9.04 -1.51 9.25
C ILE A 5 -9.22 -0.56 8.04
N GLU A 6 -9.45 0.74 8.26
CA GLU A 6 -9.57 1.69 7.14
C GLU A 6 -8.25 1.82 6.38
N LEU A 7 -7.11 1.82 7.09
CA LEU A 7 -5.79 1.88 6.48
C LEU A 7 -5.50 0.62 5.65
N GLU A 8 -5.80 -0.55 6.19
CA GLU A 8 -5.70 -1.83 5.48
C GLU A 8 -6.60 -1.85 4.23
N GLN A 9 -7.85 -1.41 4.33
CA GLN A 9 -8.75 -1.31 3.17
C GLN A 9 -8.23 -0.34 2.11
N ASN A 10 -7.64 0.79 2.52
CA ASN A 10 -7.03 1.73 1.57
C ASN A 10 -5.79 1.11 0.89
N ILE A 11 -4.97 0.35 1.61
CA ILE A 11 -3.84 -0.38 1.05
C ILE A 11 -4.32 -1.46 0.07
N ILE A 12 -5.34 -2.23 0.41
CA ILE A 12 -5.93 -3.23 -0.50
C ILE A 12 -6.49 -2.56 -1.75
N SER A 13 -7.19 -1.44 -1.60
CA SER A 13 -7.76 -0.69 -2.72
C SER A 13 -6.67 -0.12 -3.64
N ILE A 14 -5.61 0.48 -3.07
CA ILE A 14 -4.51 1.02 -3.87
C ILE A 14 -3.73 -0.10 -4.56
N THR A 15 -3.44 -1.21 -3.87
CA THR A 15 -2.73 -2.36 -4.46
C THR A 15 -3.57 -3.04 -5.55
N ALA A 16 -4.88 -3.17 -5.38
CA ALA A 16 -5.79 -3.64 -6.43
C ALA A 16 -5.82 -2.70 -7.64
N LYS A 17 -5.87 -1.39 -7.41
CA LYS A 17 -5.81 -0.38 -8.47
C LYS A 17 -4.47 -0.43 -9.21
N ILE A 18 -3.37 -0.60 -8.48
CA ILE A 18 -2.04 -0.79 -9.05
C ILE A 18 -2.01 -2.08 -9.88
N HIS A 19 -2.59 -3.18 -9.42
CA HIS A 19 -2.67 -4.41 -10.20
C HIS A 19 -3.43 -4.24 -11.51
N ASN A 20 -4.49 -3.41 -11.51
CA ASN A 20 -5.31 -3.19 -12.69
C ASN A 20 -4.70 -2.18 -13.68
N GLU A 21 -4.21 -1.04 -13.18
CA GLU A 21 -3.68 0.05 -14.02
C GLU A 21 -2.18 -0.06 -14.27
N PHE A 22 -1.42 -0.63 -13.34
CA PHE A 22 0.04 -0.78 -13.39
C PHE A 22 0.47 -2.20 -13.00
N PRO A 23 0.05 -3.24 -13.76
CA PRO A 23 0.38 -4.64 -13.44
C PRO A 23 1.89 -4.88 -13.29
N GLU A 24 2.73 -4.04 -13.89
CA GLU A 24 4.19 -4.04 -13.71
C GLU A 24 4.62 -3.73 -12.27
N LEU A 25 3.92 -2.80 -11.62
CA LEU A 25 4.17 -2.43 -10.23
C LEU A 25 3.71 -3.52 -9.25
N SER A 26 2.76 -4.38 -9.64
CA SER A 26 2.36 -5.50 -8.79
C SER A 26 3.50 -6.47 -8.48
N LYS A 27 4.56 -6.52 -9.29
CA LYS A 27 5.77 -7.28 -8.94
C LYS A 27 6.52 -6.72 -7.74
N TYR A 28 6.34 -5.44 -7.42
CA TYR A 28 6.91 -4.78 -6.25
C TYR A 28 5.96 -4.85 -5.04
N ILE A 29 4.70 -5.22 -5.27
CA ILE A 29 3.67 -5.42 -4.25
C ILE A 29 3.60 -6.92 -3.96
N ILE A 30 4.64 -7.42 -3.32
CA ILE A 30 4.86 -8.87 -3.21
C ILE A 30 3.94 -9.49 -2.16
N GLU A 31 3.67 -8.79 -1.06
CA GLU A 31 2.70 -9.21 -0.06
C GLU A 31 2.34 -7.99 0.80
N ILE A 32 1.05 -7.76 1.03
CA ILE A 32 0.62 -6.88 2.13
C ILE A 32 1.07 -7.61 3.40
N PRO A 33 1.89 -6.99 4.28
CA PRO A 33 2.19 -7.58 5.57
C PRO A 33 0.89 -7.57 6.39
N MET A 34 0.08 -8.61 6.22
CA MET A 34 -1.08 -8.85 7.05
C MET A 34 -0.53 -9.39 8.37
N ASN A 35 -0.06 -8.46 9.20
CA ASN A 35 0.53 -8.77 10.48
C ASN A 35 -0.60 -9.24 11.39
N ASP A 36 -0.72 -10.56 11.53
CA ASP A 36 -1.62 -11.26 12.46
C ASP A 36 -1.25 -11.00 13.94
N SER A 37 -0.34 -10.07 14.21
CA SER A 37 0.20 -9.81 15.54
C SER A 37 -0.68 -8.81 16.29
N LYS A 38 -1.17 -9.26 17.44
CA LYS A 38 -2.11 -8.61 18.37
C LYS A 38 -1.52 -7.39 19.13
N GLU A 39 -0.75 -6.53 18.47
CA GLU A 39 -0.16 -5.33 19.09
C GLU A 39 -0.62 -4.05 18.37
N ASP A 40 -1.77 -3.54 18.82
CA ASP A 40 -2.62 -2.51 18.19
C ASP A 40 -1.95 -1.15 17.86
N GLU A 41 -0.89 -0.75 18.57
CA GLU A 41 -0.32 0.61 18.42
C GLU A 41 0.84 0.70 17.41
N VAL A 42 1.64 -0.35 17.25
CA VAL A 42 2.75 -0.37 16.29
C VAL A 42 2.24 -0.59 14.86
N ASP A 43 1.10 -1.27 14.73
CA ASP A 43 0.56 -1.73 13.47
C ASP A 43 0.05 -0.59 12.57
N ILE A 44 -0.61 0.43 13.15
CA ILE A 44 -1.14 1.57 12.37
C ILE A 44 0.00 2.36 11.72
N LYS A 45 1.08 2.62 12.47
CA LYS A 45 2.25 3.33 11.95
C LYS A 45 2.92 2.54 10.83
N ASN A 46 3.08 1.23 11.01
CA ASN A 46 3.67 0.37 9.98
C ASN A 46 2.81 0.30 8.72
N LEU A 47 1.48 0.24 8.86
CA LEU A 47 0.56 0.27 7.73
C LEU A 47 0.58 1.63 7.01
N GLU A 48 0.66 2.73 7.77
CA GLU A 48 0.73 4.07 7.19
C GLU A 48 2.05 4.32 6.45
N ASP A 49 3.16 3.82 7.00
CA ASP A 49 4.48 3.87 6.37
C ASP A 49 4.53 3.00 5.09
N TYR A 50 3.94 1.81 5.14
CA TYR A 50 3.77 0.94 3.97
C TYR A 50 2.89 1.57 2.89
N TYR A 51 1.77 2.20 3.28
CA TYR A 51 0.89 2.92 2.36
C TYR A 51 1.61 4.10 1.68
N ASN A 52 2.40 4.87 2.45
CA ASN A 52 3.19 5.96 1.89
C ASN A 52 4.26 5.45 0.92
N SER A 53 4.96 4.36 1.27
CA SER A 53 5.94 3.72 0.38
C SER A 53 5.30 3.26 -0.94
N LEU A 54 4.14 2.60 -0.89
CA LEU A 54 3.37 2.21 -2.07
C LEU A 54 2.99 3.43 -2.92
N LYS A 55 2.49 4.49 -2.28
CA LYS A 55 2.09 5.71 -2.96
C LYS A 55 3.27 6.41 -3.63
N GLU A 56 4.44 6.42 -3.00
CA GLU A 56 5.66 6.96 -3.60
C GLU A 56 6.11 6.15 -4.82
N ILE A 57 6.08 4.81 -4.73
CA ILE A 57 6.40 3.94 -5.87
C ILE A 57 5.46 4.24 -7.04
N VAL A 58 4.15 4.30 -6.79
CA VAL A 58 3.16 4.62 -7.83
C VAL A 58 3.35 6.02 -8.38
N SER A 59 3.57 7.01 -7.52
CA SER A 59 3.77 8.40 -7.92
C SER A 59 5.01 8.52 -8.80
N ASN A 60 6.12 7.89 -8.39
CA ASN A 60 7.36 7.92 -9.15
C ASN A 60 7.20 7.19 -10.49
N TYR A 61 6.55 6.03 -10.49
CA TYR A 61 6.29 5.29 -11.73
C TYR A 61 5.36 6.04 -12.68
N ALA A 62 4.28 6.64 -12.17
CA ALA A 62 3.35 7.46 -12.94
C ALA A 62 4.06 8.68 -13.57
N ASN A 63 4.98 9.32 -12.84
CA ASN A 63 5.80 10.41 -13.39
C ASN A 63 6.81 9.93 -14.44
N THR A 64 7.38 8.74 -14.26
CA THR A 64 8.42 8.23 -15.17
C THR A 64 7.83 7.61 -16.45
N HIS A 65 6.60 7.07 -16.36
CA HIS A 65 5.90 6.40 -17.46
C HIS A 65 5.01 7.36 -18.28
N ASN A 66 4.78 8.59 -17.80
CA ASN A 66 4.12 9.65 -18.57
C ASN A 66 5.15 10.43 -19.41
N LYS A 67 5.81 9.79 -20.37
CA LYS A 67 6.62 10.47 -21.40
C LYS A 67 6.52 9.79 -22.75
#